data_AF-A0A1I5VTZ1-F1
#
_entry.id   AF-A0A1I5VTZ1-F1
#
_cell.length_a   1.000
_cell.length_b   1.000
_cell.length_c   1.000
_cell.angle_alpha   90.00
_cell.angle_beta   90.00
_cell.angle_gamma   90.00
#
_symmetry.space_group_name_H-M   'P 1'
#
loop_
_entity.id
_entity.type
_entity.pdbx_description
1 polymer ?
#
loop_
_entity_poly.entity_id
_entity_poly.type
_entity_poly.pdbx_seq_one_letter_code
_entity_poly.pdbx_strand_id
1 'polypeptide(L)'
;RYSKQEAVIILVDFRRTMLGYVEGDQLLGYAVSAPQLTEMMKDVAGSMTKRLPGPDVTPQQLKNRSWWTGPELFLIVDDYDLVVTQTSNPLKPLSEFLAQAKDVGLHMIVARRTGGASRALYDPILGTLRELGAPGIVLSGPRDEGVLLGDVRPRPMRPGRGTHVSRRAGTQLVQVSWIPPE
;
A
#
# COMPACT_ATOMS: atom_id res chain seq x y z
N ARG A 1 0.02 18.62 0.90
CA ARG A 1 -0.23 18.56 -0.57
C ARG A 1 -1.70 18.30 -0.88
N TYR A 2 -2.38 17.50 -0.07
CA TYR A 2 -3.85 17.34 -0.11
C TYR A 2 -4.48 17.99 1.12
N SER A 3 -5.70 18.45 1.00
CA SER A 3 -6.63 18.78 2.09
C SER A 3 -7.40 17.53 2.54
N LYS A 4 -8.15 17.62 3.65
CA LYS A 4 -9.00 16.52 4.14
C LYS A 4 -10.07 16.11 3.13
N GLN A 5 -10.60 17.07 2.38
CA GLN A 5 -11.63 16.84 1.37
C GLN A 5 -11.07 16.11 0.15
N GLU A 6 -9.77 16.20 -0.10
CA GLU A 6 -9.08 15.55 -1.21
C GLU A 6 -8.52 14.19 -0.84
N ALA A 7 -7.99 14.01 0.36
CA ALA A 7 -7.37 12.76 0.79
C ALA A 7 -7.48 12.51 2.29
N VAL A 8 -7.70 11.24 2.62
CA VAL A 8 -7.69 10.70 3.98
C VAL A 8 -6.75 9.50 4.09
N ILE A 9 -6.24 9.25 5.28
CA ILE A 9 -5.21 8.26 5.57
C ILE A 9 -5.72 7.26 6.60
N ILE A 10 -5.53 5.97 6.31
CA ILE A 10 -5.55 4.91 7.32
C ILE A 10 -4.11 4.43 7.49
N LEU A 11 -3.63 4.45 8.72
CA LEU A 11 -2.27 4.04 9.06
C LEU A 11 -2.33 2.74 9.88
N VAL A 12 -1.62 1.71 9.42
CA VAL A 12 -1.51 0.41 10.08
C VAL A 12 -0.11 0.26 10.63
N ASP A 13 -0.03 0.19 11.96
CA ASP A 13 1.23 0.23 12.69
C ASP A 13 1.11 -0.57 13.99
N PHE A 14 1.38 -1.88 13.91
CA PHE A 14 1.25 -2.77 15.07
C PHE A 14 2.36 -2.55 16.10
N ARG A 15 3.47 -1.91 15.72
CA ARG A 15 4.59 -1.60 16.64
C ARG A 15 4.49 -0.21 17.27
N ARG A 16 3.61 0.64 16.75
CA ARG A 16 3.43 2.02 17.22
C ARG A 16 4.67 2.89 17.02
N THR A 17 5.41 2.66 15.94
CA THR A 17 6.63 3.40 15.58
C THR A 17 6.34 4.71 14.84
N MET A 18 5.12 4.89 14.33
CA MET A 18 4.70 6.04 13.53
C MET A 18 3.69 6.95 14.26
N LEU A 19 3.62 6.87 15.60
CA LEU A 19 2.84 7.81 16.39
C LEU A 19 3.32 9.24 16.12
N GLY A 20 2.40 10.17 15.88
CA GLY A 20 2.72 11.57 15.58
C GLY A 20 3.20 11.86 14.16
N TYR A 21 3.48 10.86 13.32
CA TYR A 21 3.94 11.11 11.94
C TYR A 21 2.85 11.60 10.99
N VAL A 22 1.59 11.25 11.28
CA VAL A 22 0.41 11.73 10.55
C VAL A 22 -0.47 12.47 11.55
N GLU A 23 -0.33 13.78 11.59
CA GLU A 23 -1.13 14.64 12.45
C GLU A 23 -2.29 15.29 11.68
N GLY A 24 -3.34 15.65 12.43
CA GLY A 24 -4.44 16.45 11.93
C GLY A 24 -5.59 15.66 11.29
N ASP A 25 -6.48 16.41 10.64
CA ASP A 25 -7.81 15.91 10.27
C ASP A 25 -7.83 14.87 9.14
N GLN A 26 -6.70 14.61 8.50
CA GLN A 26 -6.58 13.64 7.40
C GLN A 26 -6.47 12.21 7.90
N LEU A 27 -6.08 11.99 9.16
CA LEU A 27 -6.02 10.66 9.74
C LEU A 27 -7.44 10.15 10.01
N LEU A 28 -7.93 9.30 9.11
CA LEU A 28 -9.23 8.64 9.25
C LEU A 28 -9.20 7.54 10.31
N GLY A 29 -8.06 6.86 10.45
CA GLY A 29 -7.87 5.94 11.56
C GLY A 29 -6.47 5.35 11.64
N TYR A 30 -6.16 4.87 12.83
CA TYR A 30 -4.85 4.33 13.21
C TYR A 30 -5.03 2.94 13.81
N ALA A 31 -4.61 1.91 13.08
CA ALA A 31 -4.78 0.51 13.45
C ALA A 31 -3.52 -0.06 14.09
N VAL A 32 -3.63 -0.48 15.36
CA VAL A 32 -2.51 -1.06 16.14
C VAL A 32 -2.68 -2.54 16.45
N SER A 33 -3.75 -3.16 15.94
CA SER A 33 -4.04 -4.58 16.17
C SER A 33 -4.86 -5.20 15.03
N ALA A 34 -4.76 -6.52 14.88
CA ALA A 34 -5.47 -7.26 13.84
C ALA A 34 -7.01 -7.18 13.93
N PRO A 35 -7.66 -7.26 15.11
CA PRO A 35 -9.11 -7.13 15.20
C PRO A 35 -9.60 -5.76 14.75
N GLN A 36 -8.93 -4.69 15.22
CA GLN A 36 -9.24 -3.33 14.82
C GLN A 36 -9.08 -3.13 13.31
N LEU A 37 -7.96 -3.60 12.75
CA LEU A 37 -7.71 -3.53 11.31
C LEU A 37 -8.78 -4.29 10.52
N THR A 38 -9.21 -5.46 11.01
CA THR A 38 -10.22 -6.29 10.33
C THR A 38 -11.55 -5.54 10.21
N GLU A 39 -12.02 -4.88 11.27
CA GLU A 39 -13.25 -4.08 11.20
C GLU A 39 -13.09 -2.89 10.25
N MET A 40 -11.97 -2.15 10.35
CA MET A 40 -11.70 -1.03 9.43
C MET A 40 -11.68 -1.47 7.96
N MET A 41 -11.09 -2.64 7.65
CA MET A 41 -11.03 -3.14 6.27
C MET A 41 -12.40 -3.59 5.73
N LYS A 42 -13.33 -4.01 6.58
CA LYS A 42 -14.73 -4.25 6.18
C LYS A 42 -15.39 -2.94 5.75
N ASP A 43 -15.23 -1.88 6.52
CA ASP A 43 -15.79 -0.56 6.21
C ASP A 43 -15.17 0.03 4.94
N VAL A 44 -13.85 -0.10 4.78
CA VAL A 44 -13.15 0.33 3.56
C VAL A 44 -13.65 -0.45 2.36
N ALA A 45 -13.74 -1.79 2.44
CA ALA A 45 -14.26 -2.60 1.33
C ALA A 45 -15.67 -2.15 0.93
N GLY A 46 -16.58 -1.98 1.90
CA GLY A 46 -17.93 -1.47 1.64
C GLY A 46 -17.94 -0.07 1.01
N SER A 47 -17.01 0.82 1.40
CA SER A 47 -16.85 2.12 0.76
C SER A 47 -16.31 2.01 -0.67
N MET A 48 -15.35 1.13 -0.93
CA MET A 48 -14.76 0.94 -2.27
C MET A 48 -15.75 0.30 -3.23
N THR A 49 -16.57 -0.66 -2.77
CA THR A 49 -17.67 -1.24 -3.57
C THR A 49 -18.62 -0.17 -4.09
N LYS A 50 -19.00 0.81 -3.26
CA LYS A 50 -19.87 1.93 -3.66
C LYS A 50 -19.24 2.85 -4.71
N ARG A 51 -17.91 2.84 -4.85
CA ARG A 51 -17.16 3.65 -5.82
C ARG A 51 -16.90 2.90 -7.12
N LEU A 52 -17.24 1.61 -7.22
CA LEU A 52 -17.11 0.86 -8.46
C LEU A 52 -18.03 1.46 -9.54
N PRO A 53 -17.58 1.56 -10.80
CA PRO A 53 -18.43 2.04 -11.87
C PRO A 53 -19.56 1.02 -12.15
N GLY A 54 -20.81 1.47 -12.05
CA GLY A 54 -21.99 0.69 -12.41
C GLY A 54 -22.23 0.61 -13.93
N PRO A 55 -23.24 -0.15 -14.37
CA PRO A 55 -23.56 -0.33 -15.80
C PRO A 55 -23.96 0.97 -16.50
N ASP A 56 -24.48 1.95 -15.76
CA ASP A 56 -24.94 3.24 -16.29
C ASP A 56 -23.83 4.29 -16.40
N VAL A 57 -22.59 3.96 -15.99
CA VAL A 57 -21.46 4.90 -16.03
C VAL A 57 -20.97 5.08 -17.46
N THR A 58 -21.05 6.32 -17.95
CA THR A 58 -20.64 6.68 -19.31
C THR A 58 -19.11 6.66 -19.48
N PRO A 59 -18.58 6.50 -20.71
CA PRO A 59 -17.14 6.61 -20.98
C PRO A 59 -16.53 7.96 -20.53
N GLN A 60 -17.30 9.06 -20.59
CA GLN A 60 -16.82 10.35 -20.13
C GLN A 60 -16.70 10.40 -18.61
N GLN A 61 -17.67 9.82 -17.89
CA GLN A 61 -17.60 9.65 -16.44
C GLN A 61 -16.43 8.75 -16.05
N LEU A 62 -16.17 7.66 -16.78
CA LEU A 62 -14.99 6.81 -16.58
C LEU A 62 -13.67 7.59 -16.66
N LYS A 63 -13.54 8.47 -17.67
CA LYS A 63 -12.32 9.27 -17.88
C LYS A 63 -12.07 10.32 -16.80
N ASN A 64 -13.12 11.03 -16.36
CA ASN A 64 -13.01 12.12 -15.40
C ASN A 64 -13.29 11.70 -13.94
N ARG A 65 -13.68 10.44 -13.72
CA ARG A 65 -14.02 9.86 -12.43
C ARG A 65 -15.16 10.58 -11.70
N SER A 66 -16.18 11.01 -12.43
CA SER A 66 -17.26 11.84 -11.88
C SER A 66 -18.51 11.07 -11.42
N TRP A 67 -18.51 9.73 -11.39
CA TRP A 67 -19.65 8.93 -10.89
C TRP A 67 -19.65 8.79 -9.36
N TRP A 68 -18.56 9.13 -8.70
CA TRP A 68 -18.48 9.24 -7.24
C TRP A 68 -17.76 10.54 -6.85
N THR A 69 -17.94 10.95 -5.59
CA THR A 69 -17.27 12.10 -5.00
C THR A 69 -16.79 11.75 -3.59
N GLY A 70 -15.77 12.46 -3.11
CA GLY A 70 -15.17 12.25 -1.80
C GLY A 70 -13.64 12.15 -1.87
N PRO A 71 -12.97 11.98 -0.73
CA PRO A 71 -11.52 11.93 -0.68
C PRO A 71 -10.98 10.59 -1.21
N GLU A 72 -9.78 10.67 -1.76
CA GLU A 72 -8.87 9.54 -1.99
C GLU A 72 -8.53 8.89 -0.64
N LEU A 73 -8.38 7.55 -0.63
CA LEU A 73 -7.94 6.81 0.55
C LEU A 73 -6.49 6.37 0.37
N PHE A 74 -5.62 6.79 1.27
CA PHE A 74 -4.26 6.29 1.42
C PHE A 74 -4.20 5.30 2.57
N LEU A 75 -4.02 4.02 2.25
CA LEU A 75 -3.78 2.96 3.22
C LEU A 75 -2.27 2.70 3.31
N ILE A 76 -1.69 3.07 4.44
CA ILE A 76 -0.26 2.91 4.72
C ILE A 76 -0.11 1.76 5.70
N VAL A 77 0.63 0.72 5.31
CA VAL A 77 0.86 -0.49 6.11
C VAL A 77 2.34 -0.65 6.38
N ASP A 78 2.74 -0.50 7.63
CA ASP A 78 4.09 -0.80 8.09
C ASP A 78 4.18 -2.21 8.69
N ASP A 79 5.39 -2.79 8.67
CA ASP A 79 5.68 -4.15 9.11
C ASP A 79 4.61 -5.16 8.61
N TYR A 80 4.37 -5.21 7.29
CA TYR A 80 3.34 -6.06 6.68
C TYR A 80 3.45 -7.54 7.08
N ASP A 81 4.68 -8.03 7.34
CA ASP A 81 4.93 -9.39 7.83
C ASP A 81 4.39 -9.66 9.25
N LEU A 82 4.10 -8.63 10.04
CA LEU A 82 3.38 -8.74 11.32
C LEU A 82 1.87 -8.61 11.16
N VAL A 83 1.42 -7.89 10.13
CA VAL A 83 0.00 -7.68 9.82
C VAL A 83 -0.61 -8.91 9.18
N VAL A 84 0.12 -9.54 8.27
CA VAL A 84 -0.33 -10.70 7.50
C VAL A 84 0.41 -11.95 7.96
N THR A 85 -0.38 -12.90 8.47
CA THR A 85 0.09 -14.20 8.94
C THR A 85 -0.34 -15.28 7.95
N GLN A 86 0.16 -16.51 8.12
CA GLN A 86 -0.22 -17.64 7.26
C GLN A 86 -1.72 -17.97 7.35
N THR A 87 -2.36 -17.71 8.49
CA THR A 87 -3.76 -18.08 8.75
C THR A 87 -4.73 -16.91 8.65
N SER A 88 -4.23 -15.67 8.67
CA SER A 88 -5.06 -14.46 8.68
C SER A 88 -4.41 -13.32 7.91
N ASN A 89 -5.19 -12.73 7.01
CA ASN A 89 -4.84 -11.51 6.28
C ASN A 89 -6.02 -10.52 6.39
N PRO A 90 -5.97 -9.54 7.31
CA PRO A 90 -7.00 -8.52 7.47
C PRO A 90 -7.21 -7.64 6.23
N LEU A 91 -6.20 -7.54 5.36
CA LEU A 91 -6.21 -6.70 4.15
C LEU A 91 -6.82 -7.41 2.93
N LYS A 92 -7.04 -8.73 3.02
CA LYS A 92 -7.59 -9.55 1.93
C LYS A 92 -8.85 -8.97 1.27
N PRO A 93 -9.82 -8.38 1.99
CA PRO A 93 -10.99 -7.77 1.35
C PRO A 93 -10.65 -6.69 0.31
N LEU A 94 -9.45 -6.10 0.38
CA LEU A 94 -9.04 -5.06 -0.56
C LEU A 94 -8.44 -5.58 -1.86
N SER A 95 -8.12 -6.87 -1.97
CA SER A 95 -7.44 -7.43 -3.15
C SER A 95 -8.23 -7.23 -4.44
N GLU A 96 -9.57 -7.29 -4.36
CA GLU A 96 -10.45 -7.14 -5.52
C GLU A 96 -10.45 -5.72 -6.12
N PHE A 97 -10.09 -4.71 -5.32
CA PHE A 97 -10.07 -3.31 -5.78
C PHE A 97 -8.71 -2.90 -6.34
N LEU A 98 -7.63 -3.66 -6.11
CA LEU A 98 -6.28 -3.24 -6.48
C LEU A 98 -6.12 -2.96 -7.99
N ALA A 99 -6.75 -3.79 -8.83
CA ALA A 99 -6.73 -3.60 -10.29
C ALA A 99 -7.47 -2.33 -10.73
N GLN A 100 -8.47 -1.89 -9.94
CA GLN A 100 -9.31 -0.71 -10.20
C GLN A 100 -9.03 0.41 -9.20
N ALA A 101 -7.88 0.38 -8.53
CA ALA A 101 -7.57 1.28 -7.41
C ALA A 101 -7.64 2.76 -7.83
N LYS A 102 -7.23 3.05 -9.07
CA LYS A 102 -7.35 4.39 -9.67
C LYS A 102 -8.81 4.85 -9.77
N ASP A 103 -9.72 3.96 -10.12
CA ASP A 103 -11.12 4.28 -10.38
C ASP A 103 -11.90 4.48 -9.08
N VAL A 104 -11.57 3.72 -8.03
CA VAL A 104 -12.21 3.85 -6.70
C VAL A 104 -11.48 4.81 -5.75
N GLY A 105 -10.33 5.34 -6.18
CA GLY A 105 -9.52 6.27 -5.39
C GLY A 105 -8.88 5.62 -4.16
N LEU A 106 -8.27 4.45 -4.36
CA LEU A 106 -7.52 3.70 -3.37
C LEU A 106 -6.02 3.78 -3.69
N HIS A 107 -5.21 4.08 -2.68
CA HIS A 107 -3.75 4.05 -2.74
C HIS A 107 -3.26 3.17 -1.61
N MET A 108 -2.48 2.13 -1.94
CA MET A 108 -1.91 1.23 -0.95
C MET A 108 -0.39 1.35 -0.94
N ILE A 109 0.17 1.64 0.24
CA ILE A 109 1.60 1.76 0.47
C ILE A 109 1.96 0.73 1.52
N VAL A 110 2.88 -0.17 1.18
CA VAL A 110 3.24 -1.30 2.05
C VAL A 110 4.74 -1.33 2.26
N ALA A 111 5.15 -1.38 3.53
CA ALA A 111 6.50 -1.70 3.95
C ALA A 111 6.53 -3.11 4.55
N ARG A 112 7.52 -3.90 4.15
CA ARG A 112 7.71 -5.28 4.61
C ARG A 112 9.20 -5.53 4.79
N ARG A 113 9.55 -6.31 5.82
CA ARG A 113 10.93 -6.82 5.97
C ARG A 113 11.31 -7.71 4.80
N THR A 114 12.60 -7.87 4.54
CA THR A 114 13.07 -8.73 3.44
C THR A 114 12.94 -10.22 3.74
N GLY A 115 13.02 -10.63 5.01
CA GLY A 115 12.91 -12.03 5.41
C GLY A 115 11.57 -12.67 4.98
N GLY A 116 11.64 -13.79 4.28
CA GLY A 116 10.50 -14.50 3.68
C GLY A 116 9.75 -13.74 2.58
N ALA A 117 10.33 -12.67 2.00
CA ALA A 117 9.65 -11.83 1.02
C ALA A 117 9.27 -12.61 -0.24
N SER A 118 10.15 -13.51 -0.70
CA SER A 118 9.86 -14.42 -1.82
C SER A 118 8.52 -15.14 -1.68
N ARG A 119 8.24 -15.69 -0.48
CA ARG A 119 7.01 -16.42 -0.18
C ARG A 119 5.80 -15.50 0.01
N ALA A 120 6.01 -14.29 0.50
CA ALA A 120 4.92 -13.33 0.67
C ALA A 120 4.35 -12.85 -0.67
N LEU A 121 5.14 -12.88 -1.75
CA LEU A 121 4.65 -12.49 -3.08
C LEU A 121 3.52 -13.39 -3.64
N TYR A 122 3.20 -14.52 -2.99
CA TYR A 122 2.04 -15.35 -3.32
C TYR A 122 0.75 -14.92 -2.59
N ASP A 123 0.84 -13.95 -1.67
CA ASP A 123 -0.33 -13.43 -0.99
C ASP A 123 -1.14 -12.49 -1.92
N PRO A 124 -2.48 -12.37 -1.72
CA PRO A 124 -3.38 -11.71 -2.65
C PRO A 124 -3.21 -10.18 -2.72
N ILE A 125 -2.38 -9.58 -1.85
CA ILE A 125 -2.09 -8.15 -1.88
C ILE A 125 -0.75 -7.90 -2.55
N LEU A 126 0.33 -8.47 -2.02
CA LEU A 126 1.68 -8.23 -2.57
C LEU A 126 1.84 -8.84 -3.96
N GLY A 127 1.24 -10.00 -4.21
CA GLY A 127 1.21 -10.63 -5.53
C GLY A 127 0.54 -9.73 -6.56
N THR A 128 -0.67 -9.24 -6.27
CA THR A 128 -1.41 -8.35 -7.17
C THR A 128 -0.70 -7.01 -7.39
N LEU A 129 -0.13 -6.39 -6.34
CA LEU A 129 0.66 -5.17 -6.51
C LEU A 129 1.86 -5.38 -7.45
N ARG A 130 2.54 -6.53 -7.34
CA ARG A 130 3.65 -6.92 -8.22
C ARG A 130 3.17 -7.15 -9.66
N GLU A 131 2.07 -7.88 -9.85
CA GLU A 131 1.48 -8.16 -11.17
C GLU A 131 1.03 -6.89 -11.89
N LEU A 132 0.44 -5.95 -11.14
CA LEU A 132 0.07 -4.62 -11.66
C LEU A 132 1.28 -3.73 -11.93
N GLY A 133 2.51 -4.19 -11.65
CA GLY A 133 3.73 -3.41 -11.84
C GLY A 133 3.71 -2.11 -11.05
N ALA A 134 3.24 -2.18 -9.79
CA ALA A 134 3.30 -1.06 -8.86
C ALA A 134 4.77 -0.63 -8.64
N PRO A 135 5.05 0.68 -8.56
CA PRO A 135 6.39 1.14 -8.24
C PRO A 135 6.78 0.71 -6.83
N GLY A 136 8.05 0.36 -6.63
CA GLY A 136 8.54 -0.05 -5.33
C GLY A 136 10.04 0.09 -5.19
N ILE A 137 10.55 -0.12 -3.98
CA ILE A 137 11.98 -0.05 -3.66
C ILE A 137 12.42 -1.33 -2.95
N VAL A 138 13.49 -1.94 -3.44
CA VAL A 138 14.17 -3.04 -2.76
C VAL A 138 15.35 -2.48 -1.99
N LEU A 139 15.24 -2.47 -0.65
CA LEU A 139 16.29 -2.02 0.26
C LEU A 139 17.30 -3.15 0.56
N SER A 140 18.11 -2.97 1.60
CA SER A 140 19.09 -3.96 2.06
C SER A 140 18.42 -5.28 2.48
N GLY A 141 19.00 -6.41 2.06
CA GLY A 141 18.56 -7.74 2.48
C GLY A 141 19.40 -8.86 1.86
N PRO A 142 19.13 -10.12 2.24
CA PRO A 142 19.91 -11.27 1.79
C PRO A 142 19.46 -11.74 0.40
N ARG A 143 20.42 -12.10 -0.47
CA ARG A 143 20.19 -12.39 -1.90
C ARG A 143 19.41 -13.69 -2.16
N ASP A 144 19.35 -14.56 -1.16
CA ASP A 144 18.63 -15.84 -1.15
C ASP A 144 17.10 -15.67 -1.22
N GLU A 145 16.56 -14.50 -0.85
CA GLU A 145 15.16 -14.12 -1.09
C GLU A 145 14.79 -13.99 -2.56
N GLY A 146 15.74 -14.16 -3.47
CA GLY A 146 15.46 -14.19 -4.90
C GLY A 146 15.04 -12.82 -5.43
N VAL A 147 14.26 -12.83 -6.50
CA VAL A 147 13.81 -11.62 -7.19
C VAL A 147 12.52 -11.12 -6.56
N LEU A 148 12.53 -9.88 -6.07
CA LEU A 148 11.39 -9.30 -5.34
C LEU A 148 10.55 -8.36 -6.20
N LEU A 149 11.18 -7.42 -6.90
CA LEU A 149 10.53 -6.46 -7.80
C LEU A 149 11.33 -6.36 -9.10
N GLY A 150 10.64 -6.45 -10.24
CA GLY A 150 11.30 -6.52 -11.55
C GLY A 150 12.25 -7.72 -11.63
N ASP A 151 13.52 -7.46 -11.89
CA ASP A 151 14.65 -8.40 -11.91
C ASP A 151 15.56 -8.25 -10.68
N VAL A 152 15.17 -7.42 -9.71
CA VAL A 152 16.03 -7.00 -8.60
C VAL A 152 16.03 -8.05 -7.49
N ARG A 153 17.24 -8.50 -7.14
CA ARG A 153 17.51 -9.24 -5.91
C ARG A 153 18.05 -8.29 -4.83
N PRO A 154 17.59 -8.40 -3.57
CA PRO A 154 18.16 -7.63 -2.48
C PRO A 154 19.63 -8.00 -2.26
N ARG A 155 20.39 -7.04 -1.73
CA ARG A 155 21.80 -7.21 -1.36
C ARG A 155 22.13 -6.27 -0.19
N PRO A 156 23.22 -6.51 0.56
CA PRO A 156 23.64 -5.60 1.62
C PRO A 156 23.83 -4.17 1.10
N MET A 157 23.18 -3.21 1.75
CA MET A 157 23.28 -1.78 1.44
C MET A 157 23.25 -0.94 2.73
N ARG A 158 23.76 0.29 2.67
CA ARG A 158 23.65 1.25 3.79
C ARG A 158 22.18 1.62 4.04
N PRO A 159 21.80 2.03 5.26
CA PRO A 159 20.45 2.49 5.55
C PRO A 159 19.94 3.55 4.55
N GLY A 160 18.71 3.36 4.09
CA GLY A 160 18.04 4.20 3.10
C GLY A 160 18.55 4.07 1.65
N ARG A 161 19.59 3.27 1.37
CA ARG A 161 20.00 2.95 0.00
C ARG A 161 19.18 1.76 -0.52
N GLY A 162 18.67 1.85 -1.73
CA GLY A 162 17.92 0.77 -2.37
C GLY A 162 17.78 0.93 -3.86
N THR A 163 17.20 -0.08 -4.50
CA THR A 163 16.91 -0.07 -5.93
C THR A 163 15.42 0.20 -6.13
N HIS A 164 15.09 1.37 -6.66
CA HIS A 164 13.75 1.75 -7.07
C HIS A 164 13.42 1.12 -8.43
N VAL A 165 12.25 0.50 -8.53
CA VAL A 165 11.74 -0.17 -9.74
C VAL A 165 10.41 0.46 -10.09
N SER A 166 10.27 0.95 -11.31
CA SER A 166 9.00 1.46 -11.83
C SER A 166 8.90 1.29 -13.34
N ARG A 167 7.68 1.23 -13.87
CA ARG A 167 7.45 1.15 -15.32
C ARG A 167 7.99 2.36 -16.10
N ARG A 168 8.00 3.55 -15.48
CA ARG A 168 8.41 4.80 -16.16
C ARG A 168 9.92 5.03 -16.11
N ALA A 169 10.55 4.78 -14.97
CA ALA A 169 11.96 5.10 -14.77
C ALA A 169 12.89 3.87 -14.87
N GLY A 170 12.32 2.67 -15.05
CA GLY A 170 13.07 1.42 -15.01
C GLY A 170 13.61 1.13 -13.61
N THR A 171 14.81 0.56 -13.58
CA THR A 171 15.53 0.16 -12.36
C THR A 171 16.62 1.18 -12.04
N GLN A 172 16.54 1.83 -10.88
CA GLN A 172 17.46 2.90 -10.48
C GLN A 172 17.95 2.73 -9.04
N LEU A 173 19.24 2.91 -8.80
CA LEU A 173 19.78 2.98 -7.44
C LEU A 173 19.47 4.36 -6.84
N VAL A 174 18.80 4.38 -5.69
CA VAL A 174 18.34 5.60 -5.01
C VAL A 174 18.76 5.62 -3.54
N GLN A 175 18.80 6.82 -2.97
CA GLN A 175 18.89 7.04 -1.52
C GLN A 175 17.61 7.72 -1.07
N VAL A 176 16.88 7.12 -0.13
CA VAL A 176 15.75 7.80 0.51
C VAL A 176 16.26 8.83 1.50
N SER A 177 15.57 9.97 1.53
CA SER A 177 15.83 11.03 2.52
C SER A 177 15.53 10.54 3.92
N TRP A 178 16.31 11.03 4.88
CA TRP A 178 16.07 10.78 6.29
C TRP A 178 15.24 11.91 6.89
N ILE A 179 14.17 11.55 7.59
CA ILE A 179 13.38 12.46 8.42
C ILE A 179 13.64 12.04 9.87
N PRO A 180 14.24 12.89 10.71
CA PRO A 180 14.45 12.56 12.11
C PRO A 180 13.13 12.15 12.79
N PRO A 181 13.11 11.05 13.58
CA PRO A 181 11.98 10.77 14.45
C PRO A 181 11.89 11.86 15.51
N GLU A 182 10.68 12.37 15.72
CA GLU A 182 10.36 13.27 16.84
C GLU A 182 10.27 12.50 18.16
#